data_AF-A0A523REF8-F1
#
_entry.id   AF-A0A523REF8-F1
#
_cell.length_a   1.000
_cell.length_b   1.000
_cell.length_c   1.000
_cell.angle_alpha   90.00
_cell.angle_beta   90.00
_cell.angle_gamma   90.00
#
_symmetry.space_group_name_H-M   'P 1'
#
loop_
_entity.id
_entity.type
_entity.pdbx_description
1 polymer ?
#
loop_
_entity_poly.entity_id
_entity_poly.type
_entity_poly.pdbx_seq_one_letter_code
_entity_poly.pdbx_strand_id
1 'polypeptide(L)'
;MNSTNKNLEDYQEAGVEIFHKLHLNSYPLSLKYIRDIENEIPAGVRRPIDSGEKMSICQAFTYARRFRHKLCITSADNFCTPSSVGHGWVPLSMEEFTESQMRQKWSKDVQAEKRRAEHIYANNFKNVIELAYRGVIVSPLMETPVIPDTIMIYCDGPKLTYIINALNYEHKRKYRIQSIFEGFGESCSKGGFIPFVTRKAQIVIPGTGDRSFAGIQDHELGIGMPASFIFYVLENLFQTGSGQGLKFPLRQLIPKLDENLTPGFRYMREVIDKKLNEKNN
;
A
#
# COMPACT_ATOMS: atom_id res chain seq x y z
N MET A 1 -8.29 0.57 -23.85
CA MET A 1 -8.19 2.02 -23.60
C MET A 1 -6.72 2.39 -23.53
N ASN A 2 -6.35 3.41 -24.30
CA ASN A 2 -5.00 3.76 -24.68
C ASN A 2 -4.05 3.84 -23.48
N SER A 3 -2.94 3.09 -23.56
CA SER A 3 -1.77 3.27 -22.72
C SER A 3 -1.05 4.54 -23.15
N THR A 4 -1.68 5.70 -22.96
CA THR A 4 -0.95 6.96 -22.94
C THR A 4 -0.03 6.92 -21.73
N ASN A 5 1.29 6.99 -21.97
CA ASN A 5 2.26 7.10 -20.89
C ASN A 5 1.90 8.33 -20.05
N LYS A 6 1.49 8.08 -18.81
CA LYS A 6 1.13 9.11 -17.85
C LYS A 6 2.37 9.88 -17.44
N ASN A 7 2.31 11.20 -17.52
CA ASN A 7 3.43 12.08 -17.20
C ASN A 7 3.42 12.42 -15.69
N LEU A 8 4.34 13.28 -15.26
CA LEU A 8 4.45 13.68 -13.85
C LEU A 8 3.19 14.42 -13.36
N GLU A 9 2.66 15.34 -14.18
CA GLU A 9 1.49 16.16 -13.84
C GLU A 9 0.24 15.31 -13.67
N ASP A 10 0.03 14.31 -14.53
CA ASP A 10 -1.07 13.34 -14.40
C ASP A 10 -1.12 12.71 -13.00
N TYR A 11 0.04 12.34 -12.46
CA TYR A 11 0.14 11.74 -11.12
C TYR A 11 -0.13 12.75 -10.01
N GLN A 12 0.35 13.98 -10.17
CA GLN A 12 0.10 15.06 -9.22
C GLN A 12 -1.40 15.38 -9.16
N GLU A 13 -2.05 15.55 -10.31
CA GLU A 13 -3.49 15.77 -10.45
C GLU A 13 -4.29 14.61 -9.85
N ALA A 14 -3.93 13.36 -10.16
CA ALA A 14 -4.57 12.18 -9.55
C ALA A 14 -4.43 12.17 -8.01
N GLY A 15 -3.28 12.62 -7.49
CA GLY A 15 -3.05 12.80 -6.06
C GLY A 15 -3.96 13.86 -5.44
N VAL A 16 -4.17 14.98 -6.12
CA VAL A 16 -5.09 16.05 -5.70
C VAL A 16 -6.52 15.51 -5.70
N GLU A 17 -6.92 14.85 -6.78
CA GLU A 17 -8.26 14.32 -6.97
C GLU A 17 -8.64 13.29 -5.91
N ILE A 18 -7.80 12.29 -5.66
CA ILE A 18 -8.10 11.25 -4.67
C ILE A 18 -8.13 11.81 -3.24
N PHE A 19 -7.25 12.77 -2.94
CA PHE A 19 -7.20 13.44 -1.65
C PHE A 19 -8.52 14.15 -1.35
N HIS A 20 -9.06 14.89 -2.32
CA HIS A 20 -10.34 15.58 -2.17
C HIS A 20 -11.54 14.63 -2.22
N LYS A 21 -11.60 13.69 -3.18
CA LYS A 21 -12.74 12.75 -3.32
C LYS A 21 -12.98 11.90 -2.07
N LEU A 22 -11.91 11.49 -1.39
CA LEU A 22 -12.02 10.66 -0.18
C LEU A 22 -11.90 11.47 1.12
N HIS A 23 -11.72 12.79 1.06
CA HIS A 23 -11.43 13.63 2.23
C HIS A 23 -10.35 13.01 3.12
N LEU A 24 -9.19 12.70 2.53
CA LEU A 24 -8.10 12.02 3.23
C LEU A 24 -7.54 12.90 4.36
N ASN A 25 -7.14 12.27 5.48
CA ASN A 25 -6.54 12.95 6.62
C ASN A 25 -5.06 13.30 6.41
N SER A 26 -4.41 12.74 5.39
CA SER A 26 -3.01 12.99 5.05
C SER A 26 -2.79 12.79 3.56
N TYR A 27 -1.70 13.34 3.02
CA TYR A 27 -1.45 13.31 1.58
C TYR A 27 -1.16 11.88 1.07
N PRO A 28 -1.68 11.48 -0.10
CA PRO A 28 -1.18 10.30 -0.79
C PRO A 28 0.32 10.42 -1.01
N LEU A 29 1.04 9.31 -0.94
CA LEU A 29 2.48 9.25 -1.08
C LEU A 29 2.87 8.76 -2.47
N SER A 30 3.94 9.35 -3.00
CA SER A 30 4.71 8.90 -4.14
C SER A 30 5.98 8.21 -3.64
N LEU A 31 6.25 7.01 -4.16
CA LEU A 31 7.48 6.26 -3.89
C LEU A 31 8.18 5.92 -5.21
N LYS A 32 9.45 6.28 -5.31
CA LYS A 32 10.32 6.01 -6.47
C LYS A 32 11.59 5.31 -6.01
N TYR A 33 11.84 4.11 -6.50
CA TYR A 33 13.07 3.37 -6.18
C TYR A 33 14.19 3.76 -7.13
N ILE A 34 15.37 4.06 -6.58
CA ILE A 34 16.53 4.58 -7.33
C ILE A 34 17.72 3.63 -7.22
N ARG A 35 18.57 3.63 -8.25
CA ARG A 35 19.81 2.84 -8.31
C ARG A 35 21.04 3.70 -8.11
N ASP A 36 21.02 4.93 -8.62
CA ASP A 36 22.10 5.90 -8.55
C ASP A 36 21.72 7.04 -7.60
N ILE A 37 22.36 7.06 -6.43
CA ILE A 37 22.11 8.05 -5.37
C ILE A 37 22.57 9.44 -5.80
N GLU A 38 23.61 9.56 -6.63
CA GLU A 38 24.20 10.85 -6.99
C GLU A 38 23.40 11.54 -8.11
N ASN A 39 22.84 10.76 -9.04
CA ASN A 39 22.21 11.30 -10.24
C ASN A 39 20.68 11.23 -10.27
N GLU A 40 20.04 10.34 -9.49
CA GLU A 40 18.57 10.18 -9.53
C GLU A 40 17.83 10.99 -8.46
N ILE A 41 18.51 11.60 -7.49
CA ILE A 41 17.88 12.43 -6.44
C ILE A 41 17.59 13.84 -7.00
N PRO A 42 16.31 14.24 -7.17
CA PRO A 42 15.98 15.57 -7.68
C PRO A 42 16.32 16.67 -6.69
N ALA A 43 16.53 17.88 -7.22
CA ALA A 43 16.67 19.09 -6.41
C ALA A 43 15.50 19.25 -5.43
N GLY A 44 15.81 19.64 -4.19
CA GLY A 44 14.83 19.81 -3.11
C GLY A 44 14.40 18.52 -2.42
N VAL A 45 14.89 17.34 -2.84
CA VAL A 45 14.75 16.09 -2.09
C VAL A 45 15.95 15.95 -1.15
N ARG A 46 15.71 15.84 0.16
CA ARG A 46 16.77 15.78 1.17
C ARG A 46 17.04 14.33 1.61
N ARG A 47 18.30 13.97 1.86
CA ARG A 47 18.61 12.77 2.64
C ARG A 47 18.81 13.14 4.12
N PRO A 48 18.24 12.38 5.07
CA PRO A 48 18.47 12.61 6.50
C PRO A 48 19.94 12.67 6.90
N ILE A 49 20.80 11.83 6.30
CA ILE A 49 22.21 11.76 6.66
C ILE A 49 22.98 13.05 6.35
N ASP A 50 22.51 13.86 5.40
CA ASP A 50 23.14 15.14 5.02
C ASP A 50 23.10 16.16 6.16
N SER A 51 22.22 15.97 7.14
CA SER A 51 22.19 16.76 8.39
C SER A 51 22.57 15.94 9.63
N GLY A 52 23.25 14.81 9.47
CA GLY A 52 23.64 13.92 10.57
C GLY A 52 22.48 13.17 11.23
N GLU A 53 21.30 13.13 10.59
CA GLU A 53 20.12 12.43 11.11
C GLU A 53 19.99 11.03 10.49
N LYS A 54 19.21 10.17 11.15
CA LYS A 54 18.78 8.88 10.61
C LYS A 54 17.27 8.79 10.66
N MET A 55 16.68 8.12 9.68
CA MET A 55 15.23 8.00 9.58
C MET A 55 14.84 6.68 8.95
N SER A 56 13.86 6.00 9.54
CA SER A 56 13.32 4.80 8.92
C SER A 56 12.48 5.13 7.68
N ILE A 57 12.32 4.18 6.76
CA ILE A 57 11.45 4.34 5.58
C ILE A 57 10.01 4.69 6.01
N CYS A 58 9.48 4.02 7.04
CA CYS A 58 8.14 4.30 7.55
C CYS A 58 8.01 5.71 8.15
N GLN A 59 9.06 6.23 8.80
CA GLN A 59 9.06 7.62 9.24
C GLN A 59 9.07 8.59 8.07
N ALA A 60 9.84 8.31 7.01
CA ALA A 60 9.82 9.14 5.81
C ALA A 60 8.41 9.22 5.20
N PHE A 61 7.65 8.12 5.24
CA PHE A 61 6.25 8.10 4.81
C PHE A 61 5.39 9.04 5.66
N THR A 62 5.53 8.99 7.00
CA THR A 62 4.82 9.89 7.91
C THR A 62 5.18 11.36 7.65
N TYR A 63 6.47 11.67 7.51
CA TYR A 63 6.95 13.03 7.26
C TYR A 63 6.47 13.59 5.93
N ALA A 64 6.50 12.77 4.87
CA ALA A 64 5.96 13.16 3.58
C ALA A 64 4.44 13.42 3.67
N ARG A 65 3.65 12.47 4.20
CA ARG A 65 2.19 12.60 4.14
C ARG A 65 1.60 13.65 5.09
N ARG A 66 2.28 13.96 6.20
CA ARG A 66 1.77 14.91 7.21
C ARG A 66 2.43 16.27 7.13
N PHE A 67 3.69 16.33 6.75
CA PHE A 67 4.50 17.54 6.81
C PHE A 67 5.07 17.95 5.45
N ARG A 68 4.70 17.24 4.36
CA ARG A 68 5.12 17.53 2.98
C ARG A 68 6.62 17.48 2.74
N HIS A 69 7.36 16.73 3.54
CA HIS A 69 8.77 16.53 3.27
C HIS A 69 8.97 15.69 2.00
N LYS A 70 10.00 16.03 1.24
CA LYS A 70 10.49 15.23 0.12
C LYS A 70 11.84 14.65 0.53
N LEU A 71 11.88 13.33 0.70
CA LEU A 71 13.00 12.64 1.32
C LEU A 71 13.53 11.55 0.40
N CYS A 72 14.83 11.33 0.41
CA CYS A 72 15.43 10.12 -0.11
C CYS A 72 16.01 9.31 1.06
N ILE A 73 15.60 8.06 1.18
CA ILE A 73 16.09 7.14 2.21
C ILE A 73 16.96 6.08 1.53
N THR A 74 18.22 6.00 1.93
CA THR A 74 19.18 4.97 1.52
C THR A 74 19.53 4.06 2.69
N SER A 75 20.39 3.06 2.48
CA SER A 75 20.92 2.21 3.56
C SER A 75 21.70 2.99 4.62
N ALA A 76 22.30 4.13 4.26
CA ALA A 76 23.01 5.01 5.20
C ALA A 76 22.06 5.81 6.10
N ASP A 77 20.88 6.17 5.58
CA ASP A 77 19.85 6.93 6.30
C ASP A 77 18.99 6.03 7.21
N ASN A 78 18.67 4.82 6.74
CA ASN A 78 17.69 3.95 7.36
C ASN A 78 18.23 3.22 8.59
N PHE A 79 17.85 3.68 9.79
CA PHE A 79 18.21 2.96 11.03
C PHE A 79 17.50 1.61 11.18
N CYS A 80 16.38 1.38 10.48
CA CYS A 80 15.70 0.09 10.48
C CYS A 80 16.44 -0.86 9.52
N THR A 81 17.61 -1.34 9.94
CA THR A 81 18.53 -2.11 9.10
C THR A 81 17.94 -3.40 8.51
N PRO A 82 17.03 -4.16 9.18
CA PRO A 82 16.37 -5.30 8.53
C PRO A 82 15.57 -4.88 7.30
N SER A 83 15.02 -3.67 7.28
CA SER A 83 14.30 -3.15 6.12
C SER A 83 15.24 -2.79 4.97
N SER A 84 16.42 -2.22 5.23
CA SER A 84 17.44 -1.97 4.18
C SER A 84 17.85 -3.27 3.48
N VAL A 85 18.03 -4.34 4.25
CA VAL A 85 18.34 -5.68 3.74
C VAL A 85 17.13 -6.28 3.03
N GLY A 86 15.93 -6.14 3.60
CA GLY A 86 14.66 -6.56 3.02
C GLY A 86 14.39 -5.98 1.62
N HIS A 87 14.88 -4.77 1.36
CA HIS A 87 14.80 -4.09 0.06
C HIS A 87 15.97 -4.41 -0.89
N GLY A 88 16.93 -5.23 -0.47
CA GLY A 88 18.10 -5.61 -1.26
C GLY A 88 19.16 -4.52 -1.44
N TRP A 89 19.15 -3.48 -0.60
CA TRP A 89 20.10 -2.36 -0.72
C TRP A 89 21.50 -2.72 -0.22
N VAL A 90 21.60 -3.70 0.68
CA VAL A 90 22.84 -4.18 1.26
C VAL A 90 22.89 -5.71 1.10
N PRO A 91 23.97 -6.27 0.53
CA PRO A 91 24.12 -7.71 0.44
C PRO A 91 24.41 -8.29 1.83
N LEU A 92 23.60 -9.24 2.27
CA LEU A 92 23.84 -10.09 3.44
C LEU A 92 23.48 -11.53 3.09
N SER A 93 24.15 -12.47 3.75
CA SER A 93 23.77 -13.89 3.71
C SER A 93 22.42 -14.11 4.42
N MET A 94 21.76 -15.23 4.09
CA MET A 94 20.52 -15.62 4.78
C MET A 94 20.78 -15.93 6.25
N GLU A 95 21.95 -16.46 6.59
CA GLU A 95 22.39 -16.72 7.95
C GLU A 95 22.48 -15.43 8.78
N GLU A 96 23.15 -14.39 8.26
CA GLU A 96 23.28 -13.08 8.94
C GLU A 96 21.91 -12.42 9.14
N PHE A 97 21.05 -12.47 8.11
CA PHE A 97 19.70 -11.91 8.22
C PHE A 97 18.85 -12.66 9.24
N THR A 98 18.93 -14.00 9.25
CA THR A 98 18.22 -14.87 10.21
C THR A 98 18.67 -14.57 11.63
N GLU A 99 19.99 -14.48 11.86
CA GLU A 99 20.56 -14.13 13.18
C GLU A 99 20.06 -12.76 13.66
N SER A 100 19.97 -11.77 12.76
CA SER A 100 19.36 -10.48 13.09
C SER A 100 17.90 -10.62 13.52
N GLN A 101 17.09 -11.44 12.84
CA GLN A 101 15.67 -11.61 13.20
C GLN A 101 15.51 -12.34 14.54
N MET A 102 16.39 -13.29 14.83
CA MET A 102 16.41 -14.02 16.10
C MET A 102 16.73 -13.12 17.30
N ARG A 103 17.70 -12.21 17.14
CA ARG A 103 18.04 -11.22 18.19
C ARG A 103 16.88 -10.29 18.52
N GLN A 104 16.08 -9.96 17.51
CA GLN A 104 14.88 -9.14 17.64
C GLN A 104 13.68 -9.92 18.19
N LYS A 105 13.78 -11.25 18.31
CA LYS A 105 12.70 -12.15 18.76
C LYS A 105 11.42 -12.04 17.92
N TRP A 106 11.56 -11.77 16.62
CA TRP A 106 10.42 -11.78 15.69
C TRP A 106 9.87 -13.19 15.46
N SER A 107 10.75 -14.18 15.51
CA SER A 107 10.44 -15.59 15.35
C SER A 107 10.81 -16.36 16.61
N LYS A 108 10.05 -17.42 16.91
CA LYS A 108 10.25 -18.28 18.08
C LYS A 108 11.66 -18.89 18.12
N ASP A 109 12.12 -19.37 16.97
CA ASP A 109 13.38 -20.06 16.78
C ASP A 109 13.85 -19.94 15.32
N VAL A 110 15.08 -20.37 15.04
CA VAL A 110 15.69 -20.32 13.70
C VAL A 110 14.86 -21.09 12.67
N GLN A 111 14.19 -22.18 13.07
CA GLN A 111 13.37 -22.96 12.15
C GLN A 111 12.09 -22.22 11.77
N ALA A 112 11.48 -21.50 12.72
CA ALA A 112 10.37 -20.61 12.45
C ALA A 112 10.77 -19.47 11.50
N GLU A 113 11.94 -18.86 11.71
CA GLU A 113 12.44 -17.82 10.80
C GLU A 113 12.73 -18.35 9.41
N LYS A 114 13.30 -19.56 9.28
CA LYS A 114 13.51 -20.21 7.98
C LYS A 114 12.20 -20.45 7.24
N ARG A 115 11.16 -20.98 7.90
CA ARG A 115 9.83 -21.13 7.29
C ARG A 115 9.22 -19.80 6.86
N ARG A 116 9.36 -18.75 7.69
CA ARG A 116 8.92 -17.39 7.38
C ARG A 116 9.65 -16.85 6.15
N ALA A 117 10.97 -16.98 6.15
CA ALA A 117 11.84 -16.56 5.08
C ALA A 117 11.52 -17.30 3.77
N GLU A 118 11.32 -18.62 3.77
CA GLU A 118 10.90 -19.36 2.58
C GLU A 118 9.60 -18.82 2.00
N HIS A 119 8.60 -18.52 2.83
CA HIS A 119 7.32 -18.00 2.36
C HIS A 119 7.44 -16.63 1.66
N ILE A 120 8.31 -15.76 2.18
CA ILE A 120 8.42 -14.36 1.73
C ILE A 120 9.49 -14.20 0.64
N TYR A 121 10.58 -14.94 0.78
CA TYR A 121 11.84 -14.76 0.06
C TYR A 121 12.13 -15.84 -0.98
N ALA A 122 11.54 -17.05 -0.88
CA ALA A 122 11.91 -18.17 -1.78
C ALA A 122 11.71 -17.86 -3.28
N ASN A 123 10.83 -16.92 -3.63
CA ASN A 123 10.61 -16.50 -5.02
C ASN A 123 11.14 -15.10 -5.36
N ASN A 124 11.54 -14.29 -4.35
CA ASN A 124 11.70 -12.85 -4.55
C ASN A 124 13.06 -12.29 -4.12
N PHE A 125 13.77 -12.88 -3.15
CA PHE A 125 14.88 -12.15 -2.50
C PHE A 125 16.18 -12.11 -3.31
N LYS A 126 16.57 -13.22 -3.92
CA LYS A 126 17.71 -13.23 -4.87
C LYS A 126 17.46 -12.25 -6.01
N ASN A 127 16.24 -12.28 -6.56
CA ASN A 127 15.80 -11.35 -7.61
C ASN A 127 15.89 -9.89 -7.14
N VAL A 128 15.54 -9.58 -5.89
CA VAL A 128 15.51 -8.22 -5.34
C VAL A 128 16.91 -7.60 -5.22
N ILE A 129 17.92 -8.34 -4.76
CA ILE A 129 19.31 -7.83 -4.71
C ILE A 129 19.82 -7.55 -6.13
N GLU A 130 19.51 -8.43 -7.09
CA GLU A 130 19.86 -8.28 -8.51
C GLU A 130 19.21 -7.05 -9.16
N LEU A 131 18.12 -6.50 -8.59
CA LEU A 131 17.52 -5.26 -9.09
C LEU A 131 18.40 -4.02 -8.87
N ALA A 132 19.42 -4.13 -8.00
CA ALA A 132 20.43 -3.11 -7.73
C ALA A 132 19.90 -1.74 -7.27
N TYR A 133 18.72 -1.70 -6.62
CA TYR A 133 18.23 -0.48 -5.98
C TYR A 133 19.03 -0.14 -4.72
N ARG A 134 19.14 1.15 -4.41
CA ARG A 134 19.96 1.69 -3.32
C ARG A 134 19.24 2.69 -2.42
N GLY A 135 18.05 3.12 -2.82
CA GLY A 135 17.22 3.99 -2.01
C GLY A 135 15.81 4.13 -2.55
N VAL A 136 15.02 4.91 -1.81
CA VAL A 136 13.65 5.28 -2.17
C VAL A 136 13.45 6.76 -1.95
N ILE A 137 12.96 7.45 -2.97
CA ILE A 137 12.44 8.80 -2.87
C ILE A 137 10.99 8.72 -2.44
N VAL A 138 10.64 9.48 -1.40
CA VAL A 138 9.31 9.58 -0.81
C VAL A 138 8.89 11.04 -0.83
N SER A 139 7.70 11.32 -1.34
CA SER A 139 7.12 12.66 -1.35
C SER A 139 5.59 12.60 -1.34
N PRO A 140 4.88 13.71 -1.05
CA PRO A 140 3.46 13.77 -1.33
C PRO A 140 3.22 13.65 -2.84
N LEU A 141 2.27 12.81 -3.24
CA LEU A 141 1.96 12.55 -4.64
C LEU A 141 1.58 13.84 -5.39
N MET A 142 0.85 14.74 -4.73
CA MET A 142 0.40 16.03 -5.29
C MET A 142 1.54 16.97 -5.69
N GLU A 143 2.74 16.78 -5.15
CA GLU A 143 3.91 17.62 -5.39
C GLU A 143 5.17 16.76 -5.63
N THR A 144 4.97 15.55 -6.14
CA THR A 144 6.04 14.59 -6.41
C THR A 144 7.00 15.16 -7.46
N PRO A 145 8.33 15.10 -7.24
CA PRO A 145 9.31 15.55 -8.23
C PRO A 145 9.64 14.46 -9.27
N VAL A 146 9.07 13.26 -9.11
CA VAL A 146 9.38 12.07 -9.91
C VAL A 146 8.11 11.30 -10.25
N ILE A 147 8.13 10.57 -11.37
CA ILE A 147 7.08 9.61 -11.70
C ILE A 147 7.21 8.41 -10.74
N PRO A 148 6.19 8.13 -9.89
CA PRO A 148 6.28 7.07 -8.89
C PRO A 148 6.24 5.67 -9.50
N ASP A 149 6.86 4.73 -8.82
CA ASP A 149 6.68 3.30 -9.08
C ASP A 149 5.51 2.72 -8.26
N THR A 150 5.39 3.18 -7.01
CA THR A 150 4.34 2.83 -6.06
C THR A 150 3.69 4.11 -5.56
N ILE A 151 2.36 4.07 -5.37
CA ILE A 151 1.67 5.04 -4.52
C ILE A 151 1.21 4.38 -3.24
N MET A 152 1.17 5.15 -2.15
CA MET A 152 0.66 4.68 -0.87
C MET A 152 -0.35 5.68 -0.29
N ILE A 153 -1.53 5.19 0.08
CA ILE A 153 -2.60 6.00 0.66
C ILE A 153 -2.84 5.51 2.09
N TYR A 154 -2.83 6.42 3.06
CA TYR A 154 -3.28 6.17 4.43
C TYR A 154 -4.67 6.75 4.64
N CYS A 155 -5.58 5.96 5.20
CA CYS A 155 -6.98 6.33 5.41
C CYS A 155 -7.63 5.45 6.49
N ASP A 156 -8.91 5.70 6.81
CA ASP A 156 -9.68 4.84 7.71
C ASP A 156 -10.37 3.69 6.95
N GLY A 157 -10.99 2.77 7.70
CA GLY A 157 -11.70 1.61 7.15
C GLY A 157 -12.77 1.94 6.09
N PRO A 158 -13.66 2.93 6.31
CA PRO A 158 -14.64 3.34 5.31
C PRO A 158 -14.00 3.79 4.00
N LYS A 159 -12.99 4.67 4.04
CA LYS A 159 -12.31 5.16 2.83
C LYS A 159 -11.57 4.02 2.10
N LEU A 160 -10.91 3.14 2.84
CA LEU A 160 -10.23 1.98 2.28
C LEU A 160 -11.21 1.03 1.56
N THR A 161 -12.41 0.82 2.12
CA THR A 161 -13.47 0.01 1.49
C THR A 161 -13.82 0.54 0.09
N TYR A 162 -13.90 1.86 -0.11
CA TYR A 162 -14.18 2.43 -1.44
C TYR A 162 -13.03 2.26 -2.43
N ILE A 163 -11.78 2.32 -1.96
CA ILE A 163 -10.62 2.01 -2.82
C ILE A 163 -10.64 0.54 -3.22
N ILE A 164 -10.93 -0.37 -2.28
CA ILE A 164 -11.06 -1.81 -2.54
C ILE A 164 -12.19 -2.07 -3.56
N ASN A 165 -13.34 -1.42 -3.40
CA ASN A 165 -14.45 -1.48 -4.34
C ASN A 165 -14.03 -1.04 -5.74
N ALA A 166 -13.35 0.10 -5.87
CA ALA A 166 -12.87 0.59 -7.16
C ALA A 166 -11.92 -0.41 -7.85
N LEU A 167 -10.95 -0.95 -7.11
CA LEU A 167 -10.00 -1.94 -7.63
C LEU A 167 -10.69 -3.24 -8.09
N ASN A 168 -11.81 -3.61 -7.47
CA ASN A 168 -12.53 -4.85 -7.77
C ASN A 168 -13.77 -4.66 -8.64
N TYR A 169 -14.14 -3.42 -9.03
CA TYR A 169 -15.41 -3.16 -9.72
C TYR A 169 -15.62 -4.01 -10.98
N GLU A 170 -14.58 -4.13 -11.82
CA GLU A 170 -14.62 -4.99 -13.00
C GLU A 170 -14.03 -6.40 -12.77
N HIS A 171 -13.57 -6.71 -11.55
CA HIS A 171 -12.93 -7.97 -11.18
C HIS A 171 -11.74 -8.42 -12.06
N LYS A 172 -11.09 -7.49 -12.77
CA LYS A 172 -9.90 -7.73 -13.59
C LYS A 172 -8.77 -8.32 -12.75
N ARG A 173 -8.22 -9.47 -13.17
CA ARG A 173 -7.11 -10.18 -12.47
C ARG A 173 -5.94 -9.27 -12.12
N LYS A 174 -5.63 -8.28 -12.95
CA LYS A 174 -4.55 -7.29 -12.74
C LYS A 174 -4.71 -6.54 -11.40
N TYR A 175 -5.93 -6.08 -11.09
CA TYR A 175 -6.22 -5.21 -9.94
C TYR A 175 -6.63 -5.94 -8.66
N ARG A 176 -6.84 -7.27 -8.74
CA ARG A 176 -7.15 -8.09 -7.56
C ARG A 176 -6.08 -7.92 -6.48
N ILE A 177 -6.56 -7.67 -5.25
CA ILE A 177 -5.75 -7.49 -4.05
C ILE A 177 -5.49 -8.86 -3.41
N GLN A 178 -4.26 -9.09 -2.96
CA GLN A 178 -3.89 -10.24 -2.15
C GLN A 178 -2.82 -9.81 -1.14
N SER A 179 -3.12 -9.92 0.15
CA SER A 179 -2.25 -9.45 1.22
C SER A 179 -2.07 -10.50 2.32
N ILE A 180 -0.84 -10.65 2.79
CA ILE A 180 -0.40 -11.64 3.80
C ILE A 180 0.24 -10.89 4.96
N PHE A 181 -0.26 -10.98 6.18
CA PHE A 181 0.17 -10.10 7.29
C PHE A 181 1.12 -10.81 8.25
N GLU A 182 2.10 -10.05 8.76
CA GLU A 182 3.05 -10.53 9.77
C GLU A 182 3.02 -9.70 11.05
N GLY A 183 2.46 -8.49 11.00
CA GLY A 183 2.43 -7.55 12.12
C GLY A 183 3.71 -6.69 12.22
N PHE A 184 4.64 -6.82 11.28
CA PHE A 184 5.83 -5.98 11.12
C PHE A 184 6.22 -5.87 9.64
N GLY A 185 7.01 -4.86 9.26
CA GLY A 185 7.35 -4.60 7.86
C GLY A 185 6.16 -4.16 6.98
N GLU A 186 5.06 -3.75 7.61
CA GLU A 186 3.75 -3.56 6.98
C GLU A 186 3.74 -2.31 6.07
N SER A 187 4.25 -1.17 6.51
CA SER A 187 4.28 0.03 5.67
C SER A 187 5.42 0.01 4.63
N CYS A 188 6.68 -0.05 5.06
CA CYS A 188 7.83 0.08 4.15
C CYS A 188 7.90 -1.04 3.11
N SER A 189 7.88 -2.30 3.56
CA SER A 189 8.01 -3.45 2.66
C SER A 189 6.67 -3.75 1.98
N LYS A 190 5.61 -4.00 2.74
CA LYS A 190 4.32 -4.40 2.14
C LYS A 190 3.61 -3.26 1.42
N GLY A 191 3.54 -2.06 2.00
CA GLY A 191 2.91 -0.91 1.36
C GLY A 191 3.75 -0.29 0.25
N GLY A 192 5.07 -0.18 0.44
CA GLY A 192 5.96 0.46 -0.53
C GLY A 192 6.51 -0.49 -1.58
N PHE A 193 7.24 -1.50 -1.11
CA PHE A 193 8.13 -2.29 -1.97
C PHE A 193 7.44 -3.44 -2.71
N ILE A 194 6.56 -4.18 -2.04
CA ILE A 194 5.86 -5.31 -2.65
C ILE A 194 5.05 -4.87 -3.88
N PRO A 195 4.31 -3.74 -3.89
CA PRO A 195 3.58 -3.29 -5.06
C PRO A 195 4.48 -2.95 -6.24
N PHE A 196 5.67 -2.45 -5.96
CA PHE A 196 6.66 -2.16 -6.99
C PHE A 196 7.15 -3.43 -7.68
N VAL A 197 7.59 -4.42 -6.91
CA VAL A 197 8.19 -5.64 -7.47
C VAL A 197 7.16 -6.64 -8.01
N THR A 198 5.99 -6.75 -7.38
CA THR A 198 4.96 -7.73 -7.77
C THR A 198 3.91 -7.16 -8.72
N ARG A 199 3.85 -5.83 -8.87
CA ARG A 199 2.78 -5.12 -9.58
C ARG A 199 1.38 -5.43 -9.04
N LYS A 200 1.27 -5.65 -7.72
CA LYS A 200 0.02 -5.95 -7.00
C LYS A 200 -0.23 -5.01 -5.84
N ALA A 201 -1.48 -4.60 -5.66
CA ALA A 201 -1.88 -3.81 -4.52
C ALA A 201 -1.79 -4.62 -3.22
N GLN A 202 -1.45 -3.93 -2.13
CA GLN A 202 -1.29 -4.47 -0.79
C GLN A 202 -2.04 -3.61 0.22
N ILE A 203 -2.96 -4.21 0.96
CA ILE A 203 -3.57 -3.57 2.13
C ILE A 203 -2.54 -3.58 3.26
N VAL A 204 -2.39 -2.45 3.94
CA VAL A 204 -1.52 -2.27 5.08
C VAL A 204 -2.38 -2.11 6.33
N ILE A 205 -2.23 -3.06 7.23
CA ILE A 205 -2.61 -2.89 8.63
C ILE A 205 -1.30 -2.56 9.34
N PRO A 206 -1.12 -1.34 9.89
CA PRO A 206 0.15 -0.97 10.48
C PRO A 206 0.64 -2.01 11.47
N GLY A 207 1.95 -2.24 11.49
CA GLY A 207 2.59 -3.16 12.43
C GLY A 207 2.95 -2.50 13.77
N THR A 208 3.67 -3.23 14.62
CA THR A 208 4.21 -2.69 15.88
C THR A 208 5.23 -1.59 15.62
N GLY A 209 6.18 -1.81 14.71
CA GLY A 209 7.19 -0.80 14.35
C GLY A 209 6.61 0.46 13.70
N ASP A 210 5.55 0.31 12.90
CA ASP A 210 4.86 1.44 12.28
C ASP A 210 4.25 2.38 13.33
N ARG A 211 3.61 1.82 14.35
CA ARG A 211 3.04 2.60 15.45
C ARG A 211 4.13 3.20 16.34
N SER A 212 5.06 2.35 16.79
CA SER A 212 6.06 2.75 17.78
C SER A 212 7.12 3.71 17.25
N PHE A 213 7.54 3.56 15.98
CA PHE A 213 8.66 4.32 15.44
C PHE A 213 8.26 5.36 14.39
N ALA A 214 7.17 5.11 13.65
CA ALA A 214 6.69 6.01 12.61
C ALA A 214 5.43 6.80 12.99
N GLY A 215 4.89 6.60 14.21
CA GLY A 215 3.76 7.37 14.73
C GLY A 215 2.46 7.18 13.95
N ILE A 216 2.30 6.04 13.26
CA ILE A 216 1.06 5.69 12.57
C ILE A 216 -0.01 5.39 13.63
N GLN A 217 -1.19 5.98 13.47
CA GLN A 217 -2.26 5.94 14.46
C GLN A 217 -3.10 4.67 14.34
N ASP A 218 -3.78 4.29 15.43
CA ASP A 218 -4.55 3.04 15.49
C ASP A 218 -5.72 2.95 14.50
N HIS A 219 -6.29 4.10 14.14
CA HIS A 219 -7.38 4.20 13.17
C HIS A 219 -6.89 4.30 11.72
N GLU A 220 -5.58 4.42 11.50
CA GLU A 220 -5.00 4.51 10.16
C GLU A 220 -4.75 3.11 9.61
N LEU A 221 -5.34 2.85 8.44
CA LEU A 221 -5.01 1.76 7.56
C LEU A 221 -4.28 2.34 6.34
N GLY A 222 -3.71 1.47 5.53
CA GLY A 222 -3.07 1.88 4.29
C GLY A 222 -3.38 0.97 3.12
N ILE A 223 -3.09 1.47 1.93
CA ILE A 223 -2.99 0.66 0.72
C ILE A 223 -1.83 1.14 -0.13
N GLY A 224 -0.92 0.23 -0.43
CA GLY A 224 0.13 0.40 -1.42
C GLY A 224 -0.30 -0.19 -2.75
N MET A 225 -0.04 0.48 -3.86
CA MET A 225 -0.36 -0.05 -5.19
C MET A 225 0.62 0.45 -6.24
N PRO A 226 0.80 -0.29 -7.36
CA PRO A 226 1.57 0.23 -8.49
C PRO A 226 1.01 1.59 -8.90
N ALA A 227 1.88 2.56 -9.15
CA ALA A 227 1.46 3.95 -9.30
C ALA A 227 0.32 4.13 -10.31
N SER A 228 0.42 3.48 -11.47
CA SER A 228 -0.59 3.54 -12.54
C SER A 228 -1.99 3.06 -12.15
N PHE A 229 -2.16 2.36 -11.01
CA PHE A 229 -3.48 1.91 -10.56
C PHE A 229 -4.34 3.07 -10.05
N ILE A 230 -3.75 4.23 -9.70
CA ILE A 230 -4.51 5.38 -9.21
C ILE A 230 -5.57 5.84 -10.22
N PHE A 231 -5.25 5.83 -11.51
CA PHE A 231 -6.18 6.25 -12.56
C PHE A 231 -7.37 5.30 -12.67
N TYR A 232 -7.12 4.00 -12.55
CA TYR A 232 -8.17 2.99 -12.52
C TYR A 232 -9.03 3.10 -11.25
N VAL A 233 -8.41 3.40 -10.11
CA VAL A 233 -9.13 3.68 -8.86
C VAL A 233 -10.04 4.89 -9.02
N LEU A 234 -9.54 6.00 -9.58
CA LEU A 234 -10.31 7.24 -9.77
C LEU A 234 -11.49 7.06 -10.73
N GLU A 235 -11.30 6.30 -11.81
CA GLU A 235 -12.36 5.94 -12.77
C GLU A 235 -13.50 5.16 -12.11
N ASN A 236 -13.15 4.19 -11.25
CA ASN A 236 -14.10 3.26 -10.64
C ASN A 236 -14.55 3.64 -9.23
N LEU A 237 -14.05 4.76 -8.69
CA LEU A 237 -14.40 5.21 -7.35
C LEU A 237 -15.89 5.51 -7.28
N PHE A 238 -16.54 4.98 -6.23
CA PHE A 238 -17.98 5.13 -5.97
C PHE A 238 -18.93 4.48 -6.99
N GLN A 239 -18.43 3.63 -7.90
CA GLN A 239 -19.27 2.90 -8.86
C GLN A 239 -19.98 1.69 -8.23
N THR A 240 -19.30 0.93 -7.37
CA THR A 240 -19.86 -0.24 -6.70
C THR A 240 -21.09 0.13 -5.86
N GLY A 241 -22.24 -0.49 -6.16
CA GLY A 241 -23.48 -0.23 -5.44
C GLY A 241 -24.05 1.17 -5.68
N SER A 242 -23.63 1.87 -6.75
CA SER A 242 -24.19 3.16 -7.12
C SER A 242 -25.71 3.08 -7.27
N GLY A 243 -26.42 4.07 -6.72
CA GLY A 243 -27.89 4.09 -6.66
C GLY A 243 -28.52 3.25 -5.54
N GLN A 244 -27.76 2.44 -4.80
CA GLN A 244 -28.28 1.50 -3.78
C GLN A 244 -28.15 1.98 -2.33
N GLY A 245 -27.98 3.29 -2.10
CA GLY A 245 -27.80 3.84 -0.76
C GLY A 245 -26.42 3.59 -0.11
N LEU A 246 -25.52 2.87 -0.79
CA LEU A 246 -24.14 2.59 -0.36
C LEU A 246 -23.15 3.73 -0.72
N LYS A 247 -23.62 4.98 -0.72
CA LYS A 247 -22.83 6.15 -1.12
C LYS A 247 -21.80 6.52 -0.05
N PHE A 248 -20.68 7.10 -0.47
CA PHE A 248 -19.69 7.68 0.44
C PHE A 248 -20.15 9.08 0.90
N PRO A 249 -20.08 9.42 2.20
CA PRO A 249 -19.70 8.54 3.31
C PRO A 249 -20.79 7.50 3.64
N LEU A 250 -20.37 6.27 3.99
CA LEU A 250 -21.28 5.18 4.35
C LEU A 250 -22.19 5.62 5.51
N ARG A 251 -23.49 5.43 5.32
CA ARG A 251 -24.50 5.60 6.38
C ARG A 251 -24.83 4.24 6.98
N GLN A 252 -24.88 4.18 8.30
CA GLN A 252 -25.32 2.98 8.99
C GLN A 252 -26.85 2.86 8.89
N LEU A 253 -27.32 1.70 8.48
CA LEU A 253 -28.75 1.34 8.43
C LEU A 253 -28.94 0.18 9.41
N ILE A 254 -29.66 0.39 10.52
CA ILE A 254 -29.71 -0.56 11.65
C ILE A 254 -31.12 -1.08 11.99
N PRO A 255 -32.26 -0.36 11.78
CA PRO A 255 -33.58 -0.94 12.07
C PRO A 255 -34.31 -1.56 10.87
N LYS A 256 -34.84 -2.78 11.06
CA LYS A 256 -35.83 -3.50 10.22
C LYS A 256 -35.54 -3.51 8.71
N LEU A 257 -34.43 -4.14 8.33
CA LEU A 257 -34.10 -4.41 6.92
C LEU A 257 -34.81 -5.68 6.43
N ASP A 258 -35.27 -5.66 5.19
CA ASP A 258 -35.76 -6.83 4.44
C ASP A 258 -35.09 -6.87 3.05
N GLU A 259 -35.44 -7.85 2.23
CA GLU A 259 -34.94 -8.01 0.86
C GLU A 259 -35.33 -6.86 -0.08
N ASN A 260 -36.28 -5.99 0.29
CA ASN A 260 -36.66 -4.83 -0.50
C ASN A 260 -35.61 -3.71 -0.45
N LEU A 261 -34.58 -3.86 0.40
CA LEU A 261 -33.48 -2.92 0.54
C LEU A 261 -32.78 -2.61 -0.78
N THR A 262 -32.58 -3.60 -1.65
CA THR A 262 -31.99 -3.40 -2.97
C THR A 262 -32.73 -4.21 -4.04
N PRO A 263 -32.77 -3.76 -5.31
CA PRO A 263 -33.38 -4.51 -6.41
C PRO A 263 -32.76 -5.91 -6.58
N GLY A 264 -31.45 -6.04 -6.34
CA GLY A 264 -30.76 -7.32 -6.43
C GLY A 264 -31.20 -8.30 -5.33
N PHE A 265 -31.43 -7.82 -4.11
CA PHE A 265 -31.88 -8.66 -3.01
C PHE A 265 -33.32 -9.14 -3.23
N ARG A 266 -34.22 -8.25 -3.66
CA ARG A 266 -35.60 -8.60 -4.04
C ARG A 266 -35.62 -9.67 -5.13
N TYR A 267 -34.88 -9.46 -6.22
CA TYR A 267 -34.77 -10.45 -7.29
C TYR A 267 -34.27 -11.80 -6.78
N MET A 268 -33.24 -11.81 -5.93
CA MET A 268 -32.72 -13.05 -5.35
C MET A 268 -33.74 -13.78 -4.48
N ARG A 269 -34.53 -13.05 -3.67
CA ARG A 269 -35.62 -13.64 -2.88
C ARG A 269 -36.65 -14.33 -3.77
N GLU A 270 -37.12 -13.65 -4.82
CA GLU A 270 -38.09 -14.19 -5.79
C GLU A 270 -37.57 -15.48 -6.46
N VAL A 271 -36.30 -15.51 -6.86
CA VAL A 271 -35.66 -16.69 -7.45
C VAL A 271 -35.56 -17.84 -6.44
N ILE A 272 -35.23 -17.54 -5.18
CA ILE A 272 -35.13 -18.55 -4.12
C ILE A 272 -36.51 -19.17 -3.85
N ASP A 273 -37.56 -18.35 -3.73
CA ASP A 273 -38.93 -18.83 -3.48
C ASP A 273 -39.42 -19.76 -4.59
N LYS A 274 -39.19 -19.38 -5.85
CA LYS A 274 -39.52 -20.21 -7.00
C LYS A 274 -38.85 -21.58 -6.92
N LYS A 275 -37.54 -21.63 -6.64
CA LYS A 275 -36.77 -22.89 -6.58
C LYS A 275 -37.16 -23.79 -5.41
N LEU A 276 -37.58 -23.21 -4.28
CA LEU A 276 -38.02 -24.00 -3.13
C LEU A 276 -39.40 -24.61 -3.38
N ASN A 277 -40.31 -23.87 -4.01
CA ASN A 277 -41.64 -24.38 -4.35
C ASN A 277 -41.58 -25.50 -5.41
N GLU A 278 -40.66 -25.41 -6.38
CA GLU A 278 -40.41 -26.47 -7.37
C GLU A 278 -39.83 -27.75 -6.78
N LYS A 279 -39.17 -27.70 -5.61
CA LYS A 279 -38.63 -28.89 -4.93
C LYS A 279 -39.63 -29.60 -4.01
N ASN A 280 -40.71 -28.90 -3.65
CA ASN A 280 -41.73 -29.41 -2.73
C ASN A 280 -42.97 -29.98 -3.46
N ASN A 281 -42.98 -29.91 -4.80
CA ASN A 281 -43.94 -30.53 -5.71
C ASN A 281 -43.28 -31.67 -6.49
#